data_AF-A0A6N6T8I4-F1
#
_entry.id   AF-A0A6N6T8I4-F1
#
_cell.length_a   1.000
_cell.length_b   1.000
_cell.length_c   1.000
_cell.angle_alpha   90.00
_cell.angle_beta   90.00
_cell.angle_gamma   90.00
#
_symmetry.space_group_name_H-M   'P 1'
#
loop_
_entity.id
_entity.type
_entity.pdbx_description
1 polymer ?
#
loop_
_entity_poly.entity_id
_entity_poly.type
_entity_poly.pdbx_seq_one_letter_code
_entity_poly.pdbx_strand_id
1 'polypeptide(L)'
;MTFSIVAFDPANGDLGVAVQSKFPNVGVSIPFAKAGVGAVATQCYCNTSYGPRGLALLENGASPEQAAAILTGNDAQRDYRQLGIIDARGRAASFTGANCFDWAGSWQGTCCAAQGNTLAGPRVVEAMVRTFETTPGPLAVRLMAALQAGQAAGGDRRGQQSAALKVARAGGGYGGFDDRYVDISVYDHPTPIVELERLYAIHRLTYFRSDPDQLVEIDTAIANELQQILHARSFYKGVASGVCDEELLRALRDFMGWENYDERIRDDDRIDLEVLNDIRQKHALWLRARG
;
A
#
# COMPACT_ATOMS: atom_id res chain seq x y z
N MET A 1 2.59 16.84 -13.68
CA MET A 1 3.52 16.74 -12.55
C MET A 1 3.15 15.54 -11.73
N THR A 2 4.08 14.61 -11.59
CA THR A 2 3.85 13.32 -10.96
C THR A 2 5.19 12.62 -10.88
N PHE A 3 5.44 11.87 -9.81
CA PHE A 3 6.35 10.73 -9.88
C PHE A 3 5.66 9.49 -9.33
N SER A 4 5.98 8.34 -9.91
CA SER A 4 5.44 7.07 -9.47
C SER A 4 6.43 5.94 -9.76
N ILE A 5 6.16 4.78 -9.16
CA ILE A 5 6.93 3.57 -9.32
C ILE A 5 5.97 2.40 -9.50
N VAL A 6 6.26 1.56 -10.50
CA VAL A 6 5.64 0.24 -10.66
C VAL A 6 6.64 -0.81 -10.18
N ALA A 7 6.18 -1.87 -9.52
CA ALA A 7 7.07 -2.89 -9.01
C ALA A 7 6.42 -4.27 -8.83
N PHE A 8 7.27 -5.28 -8.74
CA PHE A 8 6.95 -6.69 -8.54
C PHE A 8 7.78 -7.23 -7.37
N ASP A 9 7.16 -8.03 -6.51
CA ASP A 9 7.85 -8.75 -5.45
C ASP A 9 7.93 -10.25 -5.79
N PRO A 10 9.13 -10.77 -6.13
CA PRO A 10 9.30 -12.18 -6.49
C PRO A 10 9.07 -13.15 -5.32
N ALA A 11 9.08 -12.67 -4.06
CA ALA A 11 8.92 -13.55 -2.90
C ALA A 11 7.48 -14.05 -2.72
N ASN A 12 6.48 -13.23 -3.07
CA ASN A 12 5.06 -13.52 -2.86
C ASN A 12 4.19 -13.28 -4.10
N GLY A 13 4.75 -12.71 -5.17
CA GLY A 13 4.02 -12.42 -6.41
C GLY A 13 3.25 -11.10 -6.40
N ASP A 14 3.44 -10.25 -5.39
CA ASP A 14 2.75 -8.96 -5.31
C ASP A 14 3.14 -8.04 -6.47
N LEU A 15 2.15 -7.30 -6.96
CA LEU A 15 2.31 -6.30 -8.00
C LEU A 15 1.71 -4.98 -7.54
N GLY A 16 2.44 -3.89 -7.71
CA GLY A 16 1.99 -2.63 -7.15
C GLY A 16 2.48 -1.39 -7.84
N VAL A 17 1.78 -0.29 -7.52
CA VAL A 17 2.09 1.07 -7.94
C VAL A 17 2.00 1.98 -6.73
N ALA A 18 2.96 2.89 -6.59
CA ALA A 18 2.83 4.03 -5.70
C ALA A 18 3.10 5.32 -6.46
N VAL A 19 2.33 6.36 -6.16
CA VAL A 19 2.36 7.63 -6.88
C VAL A 19 2.18 8.81 -5.93
N GLN A 20 2.84 9.93 -6.26
CA GLN A 20 2.62 11.24 -5.65
C GLN A 20 2.42 12.30 -6.74
N SER A 21 1.49 13.22 -6.53
CA SER A 21 1.31 14.39 -7.41
C SER A 21 0.85 15.62 -6.64
N LYS A 22 1.10 16.82 -7.17
CA LYS A 22 0.39 18.05 -6.75
C LYS A 22 -0.89 18.30 -7.60
N PHE A 23 -1.58 17.20 -7.85
CA PHE A 23 -2.93 17.14 -8.42
C PHE A 23 -3.80 16.37 -7.42
N PRO A 24 -5.04 16.80 -7.12
CA PRO A 24 -5.86 16.11 -6.13
C PRO A 24 -6.25 14.70 -6.57
N ASN A 25 -6.34 13.78 -5.62
CA ASN A 25 -6.84 12.41 -5.80
C ASN A 25 -6.21 11.63 -6.97
N VAL A 26 -4.87 11.58 -7.02
CA VAL A 26 -4.14 10.91 -8.11
C VAL A 26 -4.45 9.41 -8.24
N GLY A 27 -4.94 8.78 -7.16
CA GLY A 27 -5.23 7.34 -7.09
C GLY A 27 -6.30 6.83 -8.06
N VAL A 28 -7.20 7.68 -8.55
CA VAL A 28 -8.24 7.24 -9.51
C VAL A 28 -7.74 7.17 -10.95
N SER A 29 -6.60 7.80 -11.26
CA SER A 29 -6.16 8.00 -12.64
C SER A 29 -4.90 7.21 -13.02
N ILE A 30 -3.99 7.04 -12.06
CA ILE A 30 -2.62 6.60 -12.36
C ILE A 30 -2.37 5.12 -12.05
N PRO A 31 -2.63 4.62 -10.82
CA PRO A 31 -2.21 3.28 -10.44
C PRO A 31 -3.20 2.20 -10.87
N PHE A 32 -2.70 1.21 -11.61
CA PHE A 32 -3.42 -0.02 -11.95
C PHE A 32 -2.54 -1.22 -11.61
N ALA A 33 -3.12 -2.26 -11.02
CA ALA A 33 -2.44 -3.49 -10.69
C ALA A 33 -3.42 -4.66 -10.78
N LYS A 34 -2.94 -5.81 -11.26
CA LYS A 34 -3.70 -7.06 -11.33
C LYS A 34 -2.79 -8.21 -10.93
N ALA A 35 -3.20 -8.98 -9.92
CA ALA A 35 -2.42 -10.09 -9.39
C ALA A 35 -2.11 -11.11 -10.50
N GLY A 36 -0.88 -11.64 -10.49
CA GLY A 36 -0.41 -12.60 -11.50
C GLY A 36 -0.25 -12.04 -12.92
N VAL A 37 -0.55 -10.75 -13.16
CA VAL A 37 -0.50 -10.13 -14.50
C VAL A 37 0.55 -9.03 -14.58
N GLY A 38 0.33 -7.93 -13.88
CA GLY A 38 1.25 -6.78 -13.91
C GLY A 38 0.74 -5.55 -13.17
N ALA A 39 1.50 -4.46 -13.30
CA ALA A 39 1.13 -3.14 -12.81
C ALA A 39 1.46 -2.04 -13.83
N VAL A 40 0.65 -0.99 -13.87
CA VAL A 40 0.72 0.10 -14.84
C VAL A 40 0.50 1.45 -14.15
N ALA A 41 1.36 2.42 -14.47
CA ALA A 41 1.24 3.81 -14.05
C ALA A 41 1.23 4.74 -15.27
N THR A 42 0.10 5.41 -15.54
CA THR A 42 -0.05 6.36 -16.67
C THR A 42 -0.23 7.80 -16.17
N GLN A 43 0.57 8.74 -16.66
CA GLN A 43 0.67 10.09 -16.09
C GLN A 43 1.05 11.18 -17.10
N CYS A 44 1.40 12.38 -16.59
CA CYS A 44 1.53 13.63 -17.34
C CYS A 44 0.17 14.09 -17.87
N TYR A 45 -0.07 14.12 -19.18
CA TYR A 45 -1.42 14.17 -19.71
C TYR A 45 -1.98 12.75 -19.70
N CYS A 46 -2.43 12.31 -18.53
CA CYS A 46 -2.87 10.94 -18.28
C CYS A 46 -3.89 10.46 -19.32
N ASN A 47 -3.71 9.23 -19.81
CA ASN A 47 -4.69 8.48 -20.58
C ASN A 47 -5.04 7.22 -19.79
N THR A 48 -6.13 7.27 -19.03
CA THR A 48 -6.53 6.20 -18.09
C THR A 48 -6.80 4.87 -18.78
N SER A 49 -7.07 4.86 -20.10
CA SER A 49 -7.22 3.63 -20.87
C SER A 49 -5.94 2.79 -20.93
N TYR A 50 -4.75 3.39 -20.72
CA TYR A 50 -3.48 2.66 -20.72
C TYR A 50 -3.41 1.62 -19.61
N GLY A 51 -4.04 1.87 -18.45
CA GLY A 51 -4.05 0.94 -17.33
C GLY A 51 -4.68 -0.40 -17.69
N PRO A 52 -6.00 -0.46 -17.93
CA PRO A 52 -6.69 -1.71 -18.28
C PRO A 52 -6.17 -2.35 -19.57
N ARG A 53 -5.84 -1.56 -20.61
CA ARG A 53 -5.31 -2.09 -21.87
C ARG A 53 -3.90 -2.66 -21.71
N GLY A 54 -3.04 -2.01 -20.92
CA GLY A 54 -1.70 -2.50 -20.61
C GLY A 54 -1.75 -3.82 -19.87
N LEU A 55 -2.59 -3.91 -18.82
CA LEU A 55 -2.82 -5.16 -18.10
C LEU A 55 -3.34 -6.27 -19.02
N ALA A 56 -4.30 -5.97 -19.90
CA ALA A 56 -4.81 -6.94 -20.87
C ALA A 56 -3.71 -7.43 -21.85
N LEU A 57 -2.81 -6.56 -22.30
CA LEU A 57 -1.69 -6.94 -23.16
C LEU A 57 -0.72 -7.88 -22.43
N LEU A 58 -0.38 -7.58 -21.18
CA LEU A 58 0.47 -8.43 -20.34
C LEU A 58 -0.16 -9.80 -20.10
N GLU A 59 -1.46 -9.83 -19.78
CA GLU A 59 -2.23 -11.06 -19.58
C GLU A 59 -2.27 -11.94 -20.84
N ASN A 60 -2.26 -11.32 -22.02
CA ASN A 60 -2.19 -12.01 -23.31
C ASN A 60 -0.74 -12.27 -23.79
N GLY A 61 0.25 -12.14 -22.91
CA GLY A 61 1.62 -12.58 -23.13
C GLY A 61 2.57 -11.55 -23.75
N ALA A 62 2.14 -10.29 -23.95
CA ALA A 62 3.05 -9.24 -24.36
C ALA A 62 4.10 -8.96 -23.26
N SER A 63 5.33 -8.65 -23.67
CA SER A 63 6.30 -8.06 -22.73
C SER A 63 5.88 -6.62 -22.38
N PRO A 64 6.34 -6.07 -21.24
CA PRO A 64 6.15 -4.66 -20.90
C PRO A 64 6.57 -3.70 -22.02
N GLU A 65 7.67 -3.98 -22.72
CA GLU A 65 8.15 -3.16 -23.85
C GLU A 65 7.20 -3.23 -25.03
N GLN A 66 6.72 -4.44 -25.38
CA GLN A 66 5.74 -4.63 -26.45
C GLN A 66 4.42 -3.92 -26.10
N ALA A 67 3.95 -4.07 -24.86
CA ALA A 67 2.75 -3.42 -24.38
C ALA A 67 2.89 -1.88 -24.43
N ALA A 68 4.00 -1.33 -23.96
CA ALA A 68 4.28 0.11 -24.04
C ALA A 68 4.33 0.62 -25.49
N ALA A 69 4.96 -0.14 -26.41
CA ALA A 69 5.00 0.20 -27.83
C ALA A 69 3.60 0.19 -28.47
N ILE A 70 2.77 -0.83 -28.18
CA ILE A 70 1.39 -0.94 -28.69
C ILE A 70 0.51 0.20 -28.16
N LEU A 71 0.59 0.50 -26.86
CA LEU A 71 -0.21 1.56 -26.25
C LEU A 71 0.14 2.92 -26.86
N THR A 72 1.43 3.23 -26.92
CA THR A 72 1.91 4.55 -27.37
C THR A 72 1.87 4.72 -28.88
N GLY A 73 2.05 3.66 -29.66
CA GLY A 73 1.94 3.70 -31.13
C GLY A 73 0.51 4.00 -31.62
N ASN A 74 -0.51 3.74 -30.79
CA ASN A 74 -1.91 3.99 -31.11
C ASN A 74 -2.47 5.27 -30.46
N ASP A 75 -1.63 6.12 -29.86
CA ASP A 75 -2.04 7.38 -29.24
C ASP A 75 -1.42 8.56 -30.00
N ALA A 76 -2.25 9.31 -30.75
CA ALA A 76 -1.81 10.50 -31.48
C ALA A 76 -1.24 11.61 -30.56
N GLN A 77 -1.57 11.56 -29.26
CA GLN A 77 -1.05 12.47 -28.25
C GLN A 77 0.07 11.84 -27.40
N ARG A 78 0.69 10.73 -27.85
CA ARG A 78 1.74 10.00 -27.11
C ARG A 78 2.82 10.93 -26.56
N ASP A 79 3.19 11.99 -27.27
CA ASP A 79 4.26 12.89 -26.85
C ASP A 79 3.94 13.67 -25.57
N TYR A 80 2.67 13.72 -25.16
CA TYR A 80 2.23 14.32 -23.90
C TYR A 80 2.05 13.29 -22.77
N ARG A 81 2.21 11.99 -23.06
CA ARG A 81 1.97 10.88 -22.13
C ARG A 81 3.26 10.43 -21.47
N GLN A 82 3.13 9.88 -20.27
CA GLN A 82 4.18 9.13 -19.61
C GLN A 82 3.61 7.83 -19.04
N LEU A 83 4.36 6.74 -19.15
CA LEU A 83 3.93 5.38 -18.79
C LEU A 83 5.07 4.66 -18.06
N GLY A 84 4.73 3.95 -16.99
CA GLY A 84 5.53 2.86 -16.43
C GLY A 84 4.69 1.58 -16.42
N ILE A 85 5.27 0.44 -16.76
CA ILE A 85 4.60 -0.86 -16.82
C ILE A 85 5.54 -1.96 -16.38
N ILE A 86 5.03 -2.94 -15.63
CA ILE A 86 5.78 -4.11 -15.16
C ILE A 86 4.89 -5.36 -15.23
N ASP A 87 5.48 -6.52 -15.52
CA ASP A 87 4.77 -7.80 -15.54
C ASP A 87 5.03 -8.64 -14.27
N ALA A 88 4.27 -9.73 -14.13
CA ALA A 88 4.43 -10.71 -13.04
C ALA A 88 5.74 -11.54 -13.11
N ARG A 89 6.70 -11.17 -13.97
CA ARG A 89 8.05 -11.73 -14.03
C ARG A 89 9.11 -10.70 -13.66
N GLY A 90 8.69 -9.50 -13.24
CA GLY A 90 9.58 -8.41 -12.86
C GLY A 90 10.24 -7.69 -14.03
N ARG A 91 9.84 -7.95 -15.28
CA ARG A 91 10.31 -7.17 -16.44
C ARG A 91 9.54 -5.86 -16.44
N ALA A 92 10.21 -4.74 -16.66
CA ALA A 92 9.60 -3.42 -16.63
C ALA A 92 9.97 -2.61 -17.87
N ALA A 93 9.08 -1.70 -18.29
CA ALA A 93 9.34 -0.73 -19.33
C ALA A 93 8.73 0.62 -18.96
N SER A 94 9.30 1.68 -19.51
CA SER A 94 8.81 3.05 -19.36
C SER A 94 8.79 3.78 -20.69
N PHE A 95 7.89 4.73 -20.83
CA PHE A 95 7.83 5.66 -21.96
C PHE A 95 7.63 7.08 -21.43
N THR A 96 8.40 8.03 -21.95
CA THR A 96 8.26 9.47 -21.67
C THR A 96 8.13 10.18 -23.00
N GLY A 97 6.99 10.82 -23.24
CA GLY A 97 6.75 11.60 -24.45
C GLY A 97 7.62 12.86 -24.52
N ALA A 98 7.94 13.30 -25.73
CA ALA A 98 8.85 14.43 -25.96
C ALA A 98 8.31 15.78 -25.46
N ASN A 99 6.99 15.89 -25.26
CA ASN A 99 6.31 17.09 -24.78
C ASN A 99 5.87 16.97 -23.30
N CYS A 100 6.39 15.99 -22.57
CA CYS A 100 6.24 15.96 -21.12
C CYS A 100 6.97 17.16 -20.48
N PHE A 101 6.39 17.72 -19.42
CA PHE A 101 6.97 18.89 -18.77
C PHE A 101 8.31 18.58 -18.10
N ASP A 102 9.33 19.36 -18.44
CA ASP A 102 10.67 19.22 -17.87
C ASP A 102 10.72 19.44 -16.34
N TRP A 103 11.62 18.78 -15.61
CA TRP A 103 12.36 17.60 -16.05
C TRP A 103 11.41 16.39 -16.13
N ALA A 104 11.51 15.60 -17.20
CA ALA A 104 10.75 14.37 -17.35
C ALA A 104 11.65 13.21 -17.77
N GLY A 105 11.42 12.04 -17.16
CA GLY A 105 12.18 10.84 -17.48
C GLY A 105 11.79 9.65 -16.62
N SER A 106 12.60 8.60 -16.69
CA SER A 106 12.38 7.34 -15.98
C SER A 106 13.69 6.66 -15.64
N TRP A 107 13.67 5.80 -14.64
CA TRP A 107 14.76 4.91 -14.28
C TRP A 107 14.22 3.50 -14.06
N GLN A 108 14.90 2.49 -14.61
CA GLN A 108 14.53 1.08 -14.45
C GLN A 108 15.51 0.42 -13.47
N GLY A 109 14.99 -0.45 -12.61
CA GLY A 109 15.76 -1.26 -11.68
C GLY A 109 15.30 -2.70 -11.68
N THR A 110 15.84 -3.48 -10.75
CA THR A 110 15.46 -4.87 -10.55
C THR A 110 14.02 -4.94 -10.06
N CYS A 111 13.14 -5.57 -10.86
CA CYS A 111 11.71 -5.73 -10.55
C CYS A 111 10.98 -4.40 -10.27
N CYS A 112 11.42 -3.28 -10.85
CA CYS A 112 10.74 -2.00 -10.74
C CYS A 112 11.08 -1.03 -11.87
N ALA A 113 10.22 -0.03 -12.06
CA ALA A 113 10.54 1.16 -12.84
C ALA A 113 9.89 2.40 -12.22
N ALA A 114 10.67 3.46 -12.05
CA ALA A 114 10.19 4.76 -11.63
C ALA A 114 10.14 5.72 -12.82
N GLN A 115 9.17 6.63 -12.80
CA GLN A 115 9.06 7.70 -13.79
C GLN A 115 8.63 9.01 -13.13
N GLY A 116 8.76 10.10 -13.86
CA GLY A 116 8.22 11.36 -13.39
C GLY A 116 8.34 12.48 -14.41
N ASN A 117 7.51 13.50 -14.22
CA ASN A 117 7.48 14.72 -15.02
C ASN A 117 7.29 15.93 -14.12
N THR A 118 7.78 17.09 -14.55
CA THR A 118 7.89 18.31 -13.72
C THR A 118 8.78 18.12 -12.49
N LEU A 119 9.73 17.18 -12.53
CA LEU A 119 10.57 16.88 -11.38
C LEU A 119 11.66 17.93 -11.19
N ALA A 120 12.23 17.99 -9.98
CA ALA A 120 13.40 18.80 -9.67
C ALA A 120 14.65 18.36 -10.47
N GLY A 121 14.70 17.10 -10.91
CA GLY A 121 15.76 16.56 -11.76
C GLY A 121 15.80 15.03 -11.78
N PRO A 122 16.79 14.43 -12.48
CA PRO A 122 16.91 12.97 -12.63
C PRO A 122 17.09 12.22 -11.32
N ARG A 123 17.74 12.86 -10.34
CA ARG A 123 17.99 12.28 -9.00
C ARG A 123 16.72 11.80 -8.29
N VAL A 124 15.55 12.35 -8.64
CA VAL A 124 14.26 11.93 -8.07
C VAL A 124 13.97 10.46 -8.40
N VAL A 125 13.93 10.10 -9.69
CA VAL A 125 13.63 8.72 -10.11
C VAL A 125 14.76 7.75 -9.79
N GLU A 126 16.02 8.22 -9.82
CA GLU A 126 17.17 7.42 -9.40
C GLU A 126 17.12 7.05 -7.90
N ALA A 127 16.78 8.02 -7.04
CA ALA A 127 16.63 7.78 -5.60
C ALA A 127 15.48 6.82 -5.32
N MET A 128 14.35 6.97 -6.01
CA MET A 128 13.20 6.06 -5.88
C MET A 128 13.60 4.60 -6.15
N VAL A 129 14.29 4.33 -7.27
CA VAL A 129 14.69 2.97 -7.63
C VAL A 129 15.74 2.42 -6.65
N ARG A 130 16.78 3.19 -6.33
CA ARG A 130 17.83 2.74 -5.39
C ARG A 130 17.27 2.40 -4.01
N THR A 131 16.36 3.23 -3.50
CA THR A 131 15.70 2.98 -2.22
C THR A 131 14.80 1.75 -2.31
N PHE A 132 14.03 1.59 -3.40
CA PHE A 132 13.19 0.41 -3.57
C PHE A 132 13.99 -0.91 -3.57
N GLU A 133 15.14 -0.94 -4.24
CA GLU A 133 16.01 -2.13 -4.33
C GLU A 133 16.69 -2.48 -3.00
N THR A 134 16.93 -1.50 -2.14
CA THR A 134 17.67 -1.67 -0.88
C THR A 134 16.78 -1.75 0.36
N THR A 135 15.51 -1.34 0.24
CA THR A 135 14.56 -1.40 1.35
C THR A 135 14.06 -2.84 1.52
N PRO A 136 14.21 -3.47 2.70
CA PRO A 136 13.63 -4.77 2.97
C PRO A 136 12.13 -4.66 3.30
N GLY A 137 11.45 -5.81 3.30
CA GLY A 137 10.06 -5.93 3.74
C GLY A 137 9.03 -5.96 2.61
N PRO A 138 7.73 -5.88 2.95
CA PRO A 138 6.63 -6.04 1.99
C PRO A 138 6.66 -5.01 0.88
N LEU A 139 6.13 -5.37 -0.30
CA LEU A 139 6.10 -4.50 -1.48
C LEU A 139 5.55 -3.09 -1.19
N ALA A 140 4.46 -3.00 -0.42
CA ALA A 140 3.85 -1.74 -0.01
C ALA A 140 4.82 -0.80 0.74
N VAL A 141 5.63 -1.34 1.66
CA VAL A 141 6.62 -0.58 2.43
C VAL A 141 7.72 -0.06 1.51
N ARG A 142 8.25 -0.93 0.63
CA ARG A 142 9.29 -0.57 -0.34
C ARG A 142 8.83 0.50 -1.32
N LEU A 143 7.58 0.43 -1.77
CA LEU A 143 6.95 1.42 -2.64
C LEU A 143 6.80 2.79 -1.94
N MET A 144 6.34 2.83 -0.69
CA MET A 144 6.25 4.09 0.07
C MET A 144 7.63 4.68 0.37
N ALA A 145 8.60 3.85 0.74
CA ALA A 145 9.99 4.28 0.94
C ALA A 145 10.59 4.90 -0.33
N ALA A 146 10.28 4.33 -1.50
CA ALA A 146 10.65 4.93 -2.78
C ALA A 146 10.04 6.33 -2.96
N LEU A 147 8.73 6.51 -2.68
CA LEU A 147 8.10 7.83 -2.76
C LEU A 147 8.76 8.86 -1.83
N GLN A 148 9.08 8.46 -0.59
CA GLN A 148 9.79 9.33 0.36
C GLN A 148 11.15 9.75 -0.18
N ALA A 149 11.93 8.80 -0.73
CA ALA A 149 13.23 9.09 -1.31
C ALA A 149 13.14 10.03 -2.52
N GLY A 150 12.14 9.81 -3.39
CA GLY A 150 11.84 10.72 -4.50
C GLY A 150 11.51 12.13 -4.02
N GLN A 151 10.66 12.26 -3.01
CA GLN A 151 10.30 13.54 -2.39
C GLN A 151 11.52 14.23 -1.76
N ALA A 152 12.37 13.49 -1.05
CA ALA A 152 13.60 14.01 -0.43
C ALA A 152 14.65 14.45 -1.46
N ALA A 153 14.69 13.81 -2.63
CA ALA A 153 15.54 14.20 -3.76
C ALA A 153 15.05 15.44 -4.53
N GLY A 154 13.99 16.09 -4.04
CA GLY A 154 13.40 17.31 -4.59
C GLY A 154 12.00 17.11 -5.19
N GLY A 155 11.61 15.87 -5.44
CA GLY A 155 10.29 15.47 -5.90
C GLY A 155 9.76 16.32 -7.05
N ASP A 156 8.49 16.69 -6.92
CA ASP A 156 7.81 17.58 -7.82
C ASP A 156 8.12 19.06 -7.52
N ARG A 157 8.49 19.84 -8.54
CA ARG A 157 8.88 21.25 -8.36
C ARG A 157 7.74 22.14 -7.88
N ARG A 158 6.48 21.70 -8.01
CA ARG A 158 5.32 22.48 -7.53
C ARG A 158 4.90 22.07 -6.11
N GLY A 159 5.59 21.10 -5.49
CA GLY A 159 5.31 20.56 -4.16
C GLY A 159 4.42 19.32 -4.17
N GLN A 160 3.76 19.02 -3.06
CA GLN A 160 2.95 17.81 -2.88
C GLN A 160 1.49 18.11 -2.50
N GLN A 161 0.56 17.24 -2.90
CA GLN A 161 -0.88 17.38 -2.62
C GLN A 161 -1.59 16.04 -2.39
N SER A 162 -1.37 15.05 -3.26
CA SER A 162 -2.00 13.73 -3.16
C SER A 162 -0.97 12.62 -3.32
N ALA A 163 -1.31 11.43 -2.85
CA ALA A 163 -0.55 10.21 -3.05
C ALA A 163 -1.50 9.00 -3.07
N ALA A 164 -1.06 7.91 -3.69
CA ALA A 164 -1.81 6.66 -3.67
C ALA A 164 -0.86 5.46 -3.69
N LEU A 165 -1.34 4.36 -3.11
CA LEU A 165 -0.68 3.06 -3.07
C LEU A 165 -1.69 2.00 -3.47
N LYS A 166 -1.36 1.24 -4.52
CA LYS A 166 -2.17 0.10 -4.98
C LYS A 166 -1.28 -1.12 -5.08
N VAL A 167 -1.63 -2.19 -4.38
CA VAL A 167 -0.95 -3.49 -4.43
C VAL A 167 -1.99 -4.59 -4.63
N ALA A 168 -1.73 -5.48 -5.59
CA ALA A 168 -2.54 -6.65 -5.86
C ALA A 168 -1.80 -7.92 -5.44
N ARG A 169 -2.52 -8.82 -4.76
CA ARG A 169 -2.06 -10.16 -4.34
C ARG A 169 -3.20 -11.14 -4.59
N ALA A 170 -2.91 -12.29 -5.19
CA ALA A 170 -3.92 -13.31 -5.44
C ALA A 170 -4.60 -13.74 -4.12
N GLY A 171 -5.92 -13.58 -4.03
CA GLY A 171 -6.70 -13.87 -2.82
C GLY A 171 -6.28 -13.07 -1.58
N GLY A 172 -5.63 -11.91 -1.77
CA GLY A 172 -5.12 -11.07 -0.68
C GLY A 172 -6.10 -10.02 -0.16
N GLY A 173 -7.26 -9.84 -0.79
CA GLY A 173 -8.29 -8.92 -0.33
C GLY A 173 -8.97 -9.38 0.95
N TYR A 174 -9.88 -8.54 1.47
CA TYR A 174 -10.67 -8.84 2.66
C TYR A 174 -11.43 -10.16 2.52
N GLY A 175 -11.30 -11.04 3.52
CA GLY A 175 -11.82 -12.42 3.51
C GLY A 175 -11.19 -13.34 2.47
N GLY A 176 -10.21 -12.87 1.69
CA GLY A 176 -9.67 -13.56 0.52
C GLY A 176 -10.64 -13.61 -0.68
N PHE A 177 -11.67 -12.76 -0.72
CA PHE A 177 -12.69 -12.78 -1.78
C PHE A 177 -12.28 -12.10 -3.09
N ASP A 178 -11.21 -11.30 -3.07
CA ASP A 178 -10.62 -10.66 -4.24
C ASP A 178 -9.10 -10.46 -4.09
N ASP A 179 -8.49 -9.78 -5.06
CA ASP A 179 -7.04 -9.59 -5.13
C ASP A 179 -6.55 -8.22 -4.62
N ARG A 180 -7.44 -7.39 -4.04
CA ARG A 180 -7.12 -6.01 -3.61
C ARG A 180 -6.41 -6.01 -2.27
N TYR A 181 -5.11 -6.31 -2.29
CA TYR A 181 -4.30 -6.39 -1.07
C TYR A 181 -4.13 -5.04 -0.38
N VAL A 182 -3.80 -3.98 -1.12
CA VAL A 182 -3.73 -2.60 -0.62
C VAL A 182 -4.31 -1.66 -1.67
N ASP A 183 -5.24 -0.79 -1.28
CA ASP A 183 -5.79 0.25 -2.17
C ASP A 183 -6.09 1.51 -1.34
N ILE A 184 -5.11 2.41 -1.25
CA ILE A 184 -5.15 3.59 -0.40
C ILE A 184 -4.91 4.83 -1.26
N SER A 185 -5.76 5.84 -1.12
CA SER A 185 -5.63 7.13 -1.78
C SER A 185 -5.75 8.27 -0.78
N VAL A 186 -4.80 9.20 -0.80
CA VAL A 186 -4.84 10.47 -0.09
C VAL A 186 -5.30 11.53 -1.08
N TYR A 187 -6.51 12.06 -0.88
CA TYR A 187 -7.14 12.98 -1.83
C TYR A 187 -6.42 14.34 -1.90
N ASP A 188 -6.21 14.97 -0.74
CA ASP A 188 -5.58 16.27 -0.57
C ASP A 188 -4.96 16.36 0.82
N HIS A 189 -3.66 16.58 0.92
CA HIS A 189 -2.92 16.72 2.16
C HIS A 189 -1.63 17.55 1.90
N PRO A 190 -1.13 18.33 2.86
CA PRO A 190 0.15 19.03 2.71
C PRO A 190 1.37 18.09 2.71
N THR A 191 1.23 16.90 3.29
CA THR A 191 2.26 15.85 3.36
C THR A 191 1.66 14.48 3.00
N PRO A 192 1.20 14.25 1.76
CA PRO A 192 0.40 13.08 1.40
C PRO A 192 1.14 11.75 1.55
N ILE A 193 2.48 11.73 1.44
CA ILE A 193 3.26 10.49 1.64
C ILE A 193 3.24 10.07 3.11
N VAL A 194 3.38 11.01 4.05
CA VAL A 194 3.29 10.74 5.49
C VAL A 194 1.87 10.26 5.86
N GLU A 195 0.85 10.89 5.25
CA GLU A 195 -0.52 10.47 5.46
C GLU A 195 -0.81 9.07 4.87
N LEU A 196 -0.20 8.75 3.73
CA LEU A 196 -0.27 7.41 3.13
C LEU A 196 0.30 6.34 4.05
N GLU A 197 1.42 6.61 4.75
CA GLU A 197 1.99 5.69 5.74
C GLU A 197 1.07 5.51 6.96
N ARG A 198 0.49 6.60 7.46
CA ARG A 198 -0.49 6.54 8.56
C ARG A 198 -1.69 5.68 8.18
N LEU A 199 -2.23 5.86 6.98
CA LEU A 199 -3.35 5.07 6.46
C LEU A 199 -2.96 3.61 6.22
N TYR A 200 -1.73 3.35 5.76
CA TYR A 200 -1.23 1.99 5.62
C TYR A 200 -1.11 1.27 6.96
N ALA A 201 -0.71 1.95 8.04
CA ALA A 201 -0.69 1.36 9.38
C ALA A 201 -2.10 0.92 9.84
N ILE A 202 -3.12 1.74 9.56
CA ILE A 202 -4.53 1.38 9.83
C ILE A 202 -4.96 0.20 8.96
N HIS A 203 -4.65 0.24 7.66
CA HIS A 203 -4.97 -0.83 6.72
C HIS A 203 -4.38 -2.16 7.19
N ARG A 204 -3.13 -2.16 7.64
CA ARG A 204 -2.42 -3.34 8.13
C ARG A 204 -3.07 -3.97 9.35
N LEU A 205 -3.55 -3.17 10.31
CA LEU A 205 -4.25 -3.69 11.49
C LEU A 205 -5.64 -4.27 11.16
N THR A 206 -6.30 -3.70 10.14
CA THR A 206 -7.70 -4.01 9.81
C THR A 206 -7.85 -5.13 8.77
N TYR A 207 -7.00 -5.13 7.74
CA TYR A 207 -7.16 -5.97 6.55
C TYR A 207 -6.15 -7.11 6.42
N PHE A 208 -5.04 -7.06 7.16
CA PHE A 208 -4.06 -8.16 7.10
C PHE A 208 -4.32 -9.17 8.19
N ARG A 209 -4.02 -10.42 7.89
CA ARG A 209 -4.00 -11.50 8.88
C ARG A 209 -2.80 -11.34 9.81
N SER A 210 -2.89 -12.00 10.96
CA SER A 210 -1.79 -12.03 11.93
C SER A 210 -0.53 -12.62 11.32
N ASP A 211 0.58 -11.95 11.58
CA ASP A 211 1.91 -12.53 11.36
C ASP A 211 2.15 -13.60 12.45
N PRO A 212 2.38 -14.87 12.08
CA PRO A 212 2.64 -15.93 13.06
C PRO A 212 3.78 -15.61 14.03
N ASP A 213 4.79 -14.84 13.60
CA ASP A 213 5.92 -14.44 14.44
C ASP A 213 5.57 -13.33 15.44
N GLN A 214 4.40 -12.70 15.29
CA GLN A 214 3.86 -11.68 16.21
C GLN A 214 2.76 -12.23 17.13
N LEU A 215 2.48 -13.53 17.07
CA LEU A 215 1.51 -14.18 17.95
C LEU A 215 2.16 -14.62 19.26
N VAL A 216 1.57 -14.20 20.38
CA VAL A 216 1.96 -14.61 21.73
C VAL A 216 0.80 -15.30 22.43
N GLU A 217 1.13 -16.18 23.37
CA GLU A 217 0.12 -16.77 24.27
C GLU A 217 -0.44 -15.68 25.20
N ILE A 218 -1.75 -15.78 25.48
CA ILE A 218 -2.44 -14.95 26.47
C ILE A 218 -2.10 -15.52 27.85
N ASP A 219 -0.93 -15.13 28.35
CA ASP A 219 -0.47 -15.51 29.70
C ASP A 219 -1.32 -14.87 30.81
N THR A 220 -0.99 -15.15 32.08
CA THR A 220 -1.75 -14.62 33.21
C THR A 220 -1.81 -13.09 33.25
N ALA A 221 -0.73 -12.42 32.84
CA ALA A 221 -0.66 -10.96 32.87
C ALA A 221 -1.52 -10.36 31.74
N ILE A 222 -1.40 -10.89 30.52
CA ILE A 222 -2.19 -10.45 29.36
C ILE A 222 -3.67 -10.75 29.61
N ALA A 223 -4.02 -11.95 30.12
CA ALA A 223 -5.39 -12.31 30.46
C ALA A 223 -6.00 -11.33 31.46
N ASN A 224 -5.27 -11.00 32.54
CA ASN A 224 -5.76 -10.09 33.57
C ASN A 224 -6.01 -8.68 33.00
N GLU A 225 -5.08 -8.19 32.18
CA GLU A 225 -5.21 -6.89 31.51
C GLU A 225 -6.40 -6.86 30.56
N LEU A 226 -6.53 -7.85 29.67
CA LEU A 226 -7.65 -7.93 28.73
C LEU A 226 -8.99 -8.01 29.45
N GLN A 227 -9.10 -8.83 30.50
CA GLN A 227 -10.32 -8.91 31.32
C GLN A 227 -10.71 -7.54 31.91
N GLN A 228 -9.75 -6.77 32.43
CA GLN A 228 -10.02 -5.43 32.97
C GLN A 228 -10.48 -4.45 31.87
N ILE A 229 -9.78 -4.43 30.73
CA ILE A 229 -10.13 -3.58 29.58
C ILE A 229 -11.53 -3.92 29.08
N LEU A 230 -11.80 -5.20 28.84
CA LEU A 230 -13.06 -5.69 28.31
C LEU A 230 -14.21 -5.47 29.31
N HIS A 231 -13.96 -5.61 30.61
CA HIS A 231 -14.94 -5.31 31.65
C HIS A 231 -15.32 -3.82 31.65
N ALA A 232 -14.32 -2.93 31.62
CA ALA A 232 -14.54 -1.48 31.52
C ALA A 232 -15.31 -1.09 30.24
N ARG A 233 -15.19 -1.89 29.18
CA ARG A 233 -15.92 -1.74 27.91
C ARG A 233 -17.23 -2.52 27.82
N SER A 234 -17.63 -3.20 28.90
CA SER A 234 -18.86 -4.00 28.99
C SER A 234 -18.92 -5.24 28.08
N PHE A 235 -17.78 -5.74 27.60
CA PHE A 235 -17.67 -7.00 26.86
C PHE A 235 -17.44 -8.21 27.76
N TYR A 236 -16.83 -8.02 28.93
CA TYR A 236 -16.54 -9.09 29.91
C TYR A 236 -17.31 -8.88 31.22
N LYS A 237 -18.11 -9.87 31.64
CA LYS A 237 -18.97 -9.75 32.84
C LYS A 237 -18.32 -10.32 34.10
N GLY A 238 -17.36 -11.23 33.95
CA GLY A 238 -16.57 -11.77 35.06
C GLY A 238 -15.66 -10.75 35.73
N VAL A 239 -14.97 -11.20 36.77
CA VAL A 239 -13.89 -10.45 37.45
C VAL A 239 -12.55 -10.83 36.83
N ALA A 240 -11.60 -9.90 36.79
CA ALA A 240 -10.26 -10.17 36.29
C ALA A 240 -9.56 -11.22 37.19
N SER A 241 -9.39 -12.43 36.64
CA SER A 241 -8.78 -13.60 37.30
C SER A 241 -7.38 -13.91 36.78
N GLY A 242 -7.00 -13.39 35.60
CA GLY A 242 -5.78 -13.77 34.91
C GLY A 242 -5.83 -15.16 34.26
N VAL A 243 -7.00 -15.78 34.18
CA VAL A 243 -7.19 -17.06 33.48
C VAL A 243 -7.73 -16.79 32.07
N CYS A 244 -7.08 -17.35 31.06
CA CYS A 244 -7.61 -17.37 29.70
C CYS A 244 -8.60 -18.53 29.56
N ASP A 245 -9.89 -18.23 29.76
CA ASP A 245 -11.00 -19.19 29.64
C ASP A 245 -11.90 -18.87 28.44
N GLU A 246 -12.88 -19.74 28.18
CA GLU A 246 -13.84 -19.55 27.08
C GLU A 246 -14.66 -18.25 27.21
N GLU A 247 -14.85 -17.73 28.41
CA GLU A 247 -15.56 -16.45 28.62
C GLU A 247 -14.69 -15.28 28.15
N LEU A 248 -13.39 -15.26 28.50
CA LEU A 248 -12.44 -14.28 28.01
C LEU A 248 -12.31 -14.34 26.48
N LEU A 249 -12.10 -15.54 25.91
CA LEU A 249 -11.93 -15.69 24.47
C LEU A 249 -13.17 -15.21 23.68
N ARG A 250 -14.38 -15.51 24.18
CA ARG A 250 -15.62 -14.99 23.59
C ARG A 250 -15.72 -13.47 23.72
N ALA A 251 -15.45 -12.90 24.89
CA ALA A 251 -15.49 -11.45 25.10
C ALA A 251 -14.46 -10.72 24.22
N LEU A 252 -13.26 -11.30 24.08
CA LEU A 252 -12.21 -10.78 23.22
C LEU A 252 -12.64 -10.83 21.74
N ARG A 253 -13.21 -11.94 21.27
CA ARG A 253 -13.78 -12.06 19.92
C ARG A 253 -14.81 -10.97 19.63
N ASP A 254 -15.78 -10.81 20.52
CA ASP A 254 -16.86 -9.83 20.37
C ASP A 254 -16.32 -8.39 20.33
N PHE A 255 -15.36 -8.07 21.22
CA PHE A 255 -14.70 -6.77 21.23
C PHE A 255 -13.85 -6.54 19.98
N MET A 256 -13.12 -7.55 19.53
CA MET A 256 -12.28 -7.43 18.35
C MET A 256 -13.11 -7.22 17.07
N GLY A 257 -14.25 -7.90 16.96
CA GLY A 257 -15.22 -7.65 15.89
C GLY A 257 -15.83 -6.25 15.96
N TRP A 258 -16.13 -5.76 17.16
CA TRP A 258 -16.61 -4.38 17.35
C TRP A 258 -15.57 -3.32 16.94
N GLU A 259 -14.29 -3.60 17.16
CA GLU A 259 -13.18 -2.69 16.87
C GLU A 259 -12.57 -2.87 15.46
N ASN A 260 -13.17 -3.71 14.60
CA ASN A 260 -12.78 -3.99 13.22
C ASN A 260 -11.42 -4.70 13.06
N TYR A 261 -11.10 -5.66 13.93
CA TYR A 261 -9.92 -6.52 13.78
C TYR A 261 -10.26 -7.87 13.13
N ASP A 262 -11.25 -7.93 12.24
CA ASP A 262 -11.87 -9.14 11.69
C ASP A 262 -10.85 -10.19 11.20
N GLU A 263 -9.84 -9.76 10.43
CA GLU A 263 -8.78 -10.64 9.88
C GLU A 263 -7.77 -11.14 10.94
N ARG A 264 -7.85 -10.61 12.17
CA ARG A 264 -6.98 -10.93 13.30
C ARG A 264 -7.71 -11.66 14.42
N ILE A 265 -9.03 -11.88 14.29
CA ILE A 265 -9.82 -12.62 15.27
C ILE A 265 -9.35 -14.08 15.28
N ARG A 266 -9.22 -14.65 16.48
CA ARG A 266 -8.79 -16.03 16.71
C ARG A 266 -9.66 -16.70 17.76
N ASP A 267 -9.64 -18.03 17.72
CA ASP A 267 -10.38 -18.88 18.65
C ASP A 267 -9.46 -19.66 19.60
N ASP A 268 -8.13 -19.48 19.48
CA ASP A 268 -7.11 -20.05 20.36
C ASP A 268 -6.66 -19.04 21.44
N ASP A 269 -5.81 -19.50 22.35
CA ASP A 269 -5.26 -18.72 23.48
C ASP A 269 -4.12 -17.80 23.06
N ARG A 270 -4.13 -17.31 21.82
CA ARG A 270 -3.10 -16.44 21.26
C ARG A 270 -3.64 -15.10 20.84
N ILE A 271 -2.82 -14.06 21.01
CA ILE A 271 -3.11 -12.70 20.56
C ILE A 271 -1.94 -12.13 19.78
N ASP A 272 -2.28 -11.33 18.78
CA ASP A 272 -1.34 -10.56 17.98
C ASP A 272 -0.80 -9.37 18.79
N LEU A 273 0.52 -9.22 18.86
CA LEU A 273 1.16 -8.14 19.61
C LEU A 273 0.77 -6.74 19.12
N GLU A 274 0.49 -6.58 17.81
CA GLU A 274 0.10 -5.29 17.26
C GLU A 274 -1.33 -4.94 17.64
N VAL A 275 -2.22 -5.93 17.59
CA VAL A 275 -3.60 -5.79 18.06
C VAL A 275 -3.59 -5.48 19.56
N LEU A 276 -2.87 -6.24 20.37
CA LEU A 276 -2.78 -6.02 21.81
C LEU A 276 -2.29 -4.61 22.15
N ASN A 277 -1.26 -4.13 21.44
CA ASN A 277 -0.77 -2.76 21.61
C ASN A 277 -1.80 -1.70 21.18
N ASP A 278 -2.51 -1.91 20.07
CA ASP A 278 -3.56 -0.98 19.63
C ASP A 278 -4.76 -0.95 20.61
N ILE A 279 -5.16 -2.11 21.14
CA ILE A 279 -6.18 -2.22 22.21
C ILE A 279 -5.79 -1.37 23.42
N ARG A 280 -4.54 -1.49 23.89
CA ARG A 280 -4.01 -0.69 25.00
C ARG A 280 -4.06 0.81 24.72
N GLN A 281 -3.64 1.22 23.52
CA GLN A 281 -3.64 2.63 23.11
C GLN A 281 -5.06 3.20 23.04
N LYS A 282 -5.99 2.48 22.40
CA LYS A 282 -7.41 2.86 22.35
C LYS A 282 -8.04 2.90 23.74
N HIS A 283 -7.65 1.98 24.63
CA HIS A 283 -8.12 1.99 26.02
C HIS A 283 -7.65 3.24 26.78
N ALA A 284 -6.37 3.59 26.67
CA ALA A 284 -5.83 4.79 27.29
C ALA A 284 -6.51 6.08 26.78
N LEU A 285 -6.79 6.16 25.47
CA LEU A 285 -7.53 7.29 24.89
C LEU A 285 -8.97 7.38 25.41
N TRP A 286 -9.65 6.25 25.52
CA TRP A 286 -11.02 6.19 26.04
C TRP A 286 -11.13 6.59 27.51
N LEU A 287 -10.16 6.21 28.35
CA LEU A 287 -10.10 6.66 29.74
C LEU A 287 -9.95 8.20 29.81
N ARG A 288 -9.07 8.77 28.99
CA ARG A 288 -8.87 10.23 28.92
C ARG A 288 -10.11 11.00 28.45
N ALA A 289 -10.93 10.40 27.59
CA ALA A 289 -12.16 11.03 27.11
C ALA A 289 -13.30 11.01 28.15
N ARG A 290 -13.14 10.24 29.24
CA ARG A 290 -14.16 10.05 30.29
C ARG A 290 -13.77 10.65 31.66
N GLY A 291 -12.51 11.01 31.85
CA GLY A 291 -12.02 11.73 33.03
C GLY A 291 -12.06 13.23 32.81
#